data_AF-A0A9D8RFU0-F1
#
_entry.id   AF-A0A9D8RFU0-F1
#
_cell.length_a   1.000
_cell.length_b   1.000
_cell.length_c   1.000
_cell.angle_alpha   90.00
_cell.angle_beta   90.00
_cell.angle_gamma   90.00
#
_symmetry.space_group_name_H-M   'P 1'
#
loop_
_entity.id
_entity.type
_entity.pdbx_description
1 polymer ?
#
loop_
_entity_poly.entity_id
_entity_poly.type
_entity_poly.pdbx_seq_one_letter_code
_entity_poly.pdbx_strand_id
1 'polypeptide(L)'
;MDDGKLTATQLADYFLSQRPDYDYIEIVHFAQLYTVEAAVEGINSDVAFAQMCLETGYLRFGGLVQPEFHNYCGLGAMDAENPGCIFETEQLGVRAHIQHLQAYATHEDQVLNNELIDPRYNWVHKTKYIETIEGLTGTWATDPNYAVKIENILSRMEEMIN
;
A
#
# COMPACT_ATOMS: atom_id res chain seq x y z
N MET A 1 -11.01 -4.19 9.84
CA MET A 1 -10.41 -4.73 8.61
C MET A 1 -10.19 -6.23 8.80
N ASP A 2 -10.22 -7.00 7.73
CA ASP A 2 -9.82 -8.41 7.68
C ASP A 2 -8.33 -8.54 7.32
N ASP A 3 -7.72 -9.70 7.54
CA ASP A 3 -6.26 -9.91 7.44
C ASP A 3 -5.72 -10.04 5.99
N GLY A 4 -6.59 -9.90 4.98
CA GLY A 4 -6.31 -10.38 3.61
C GLY A 4 -6.50 -11.90 3.51
N LYS A 5 -6.71 -12.39 2.29
CA LYS A 5 -6.96 -13.81 1.99
C LYS A 5 -5.85 -14.45 1.18
N LEU A 6 -5.05 -13.63 0.49
CA LEU A 6 -4.08 -14.13 -0.48
C LEU A 6 -2.72 -14.35 0.17
N THR A 7 -2.09 -15.45 -0.22
CA THR A 7 -0.69 -15.73 0.14
C THR A 7 0.26 -14.84 -0.64
N ALA A 8 1.48 -14.64 -0.11
CA ALA A 8 2.53 -13.89 -0.81
C ALA A 8 2.81 -14.42 -2.23
N THR A 9 2.75 -15.75 -2.43
CA THR A 9 2.91 -16.36 -3.76
C THR A 9 1.76 -16.01 -4.70
N GLN A 10 0.51 -16.00 -4.23
CA GLN A 10 -0.65 -15.61 -5.05
C GLN A 10 -0.61 -14.12 -5.43
N LEU A 11 -0.20 -13.25 -4.49
CA LEU A 11 0.03 -11.83 -4.78
C LEU A 11 1.14 -11.64 -5.83
N ALA A 12 2.22 -12.41 -5.73
CA ALA A 12 3.32 -12.37 -6.69
C ALA A 12 2.92 -12.91 -8.08
N ASP A 13 2.17 -14.01 -8.14
CA ASP A 13 1.65 -14.57 -9.39
C ASP A 13 0.76 -13.53 -10.11
N TYR A 14 -0.13 -12.86 -9.38
CA TYR A 14 -0.92 -11.76 -9.92
C TYR A 14 -0.04 -10.62 -10.43
N PHE A 15 0.90 -10.13 -9.61
CA PHE A 15 1.80 -9.05 -9.99
C PHE A 15 2.52 -9.35 -11.30
N LEU A 16 3.10 -10.55 -11.42
CA LEU A 16 3.87 -10.97 -12.59
C LEU A 16 3.00 -11.21 -13.83
N SER A 17 1.70 -11.49 -13.66
CA SER A 17 0.76 -11.50 -14.79
C SER A 17 0.60 -10.12 -15.44
N GLN A 18 0.74 -9.06 -14.65
CA GLN A 18 0.67 -7.67 -15.12
C GLN A 18 2.06 -7.14 -15.50
N ARG A 19 3.11 -7.64 -14.86
CA ARG A 19 4.49 -7.16 -14.99
C ARG A 19 5.51 -8.33 -14.99
N PRO A 20 5.67 -9.03 -16.11
CA PRO A 20 6.44 -10.28 -16.17
C PRO A 20 7.97 -10.10 -16.20
N ASP A 21 8.49 -8.87 -16.23
CA ASP A 21 9.91 -8.53 -16.34
C ASP A 21 10.65 -8.44 -14.99
N TYR A 22 9.98 -8.76 -13.88
CA TYR A 22 10.61 -8.90 -12.56
C TYR A 22 10.97 -10.36 -12.24
N ASP A 23 11.98 -10.55 -11.39
CA ASP A 23 12.32 -11.88 -10.88
C ASP A 23 11.22 -12.39 -9.93
N TYR A 24 10.90 -13.68 -10.05
CA TYR A 24 9.83 -14.31 -9.26
C TYR A 24 10.11 -14.27 -7.76
N ILE A 25 11.35 -14.57 -7.36
CA ILE A 25 11.72 -14.67 -5.95
C ILE A 25 11.73 -13.28 -5.31
N GLU A 26 12.18 -12.26 -6.05
CA GLU A 26 12.12 -10.87 -5.61
C GLU A 26 10.68 -10.41 -5.33
N ILE A 27 9.73 -10.69 -6.24
CA ILE A 27 8.33 -10.29 -6.04
C ILE A 27 7.65 -11.10 -4.93
N VAL A 28 7.96 -12.40 -4.78
CA VAL A 28 7.47 -13.19 -3.64
C VAL A 28 7.99 -12.61 -2.32
N HIS A 29 9.27 -12.22 -2.25
CA HIS A 29 9.82 -11.56 -1.07
C HIS A 29 9.11 -10.24 -0.78
N PHE A 30 8.90 -9.42 -1.80
CA PHE A 30 8.22 -8.13 -1.66
C PHE A 30 6.76 -8.28 -1.21
N ALA A 31 6.01 -9.22 -1.79
CA ALA A 31 4.66 -9.55 -1.34
C ALA A 31 4.64 -10.10 0.10
N GLN A 32 5.68 -10.84 0.50
CA GLN A 32 5.82 -11.31 1.87
C GLN A 32 5.98 -10.15 2.86
N LEU A 33 6.72 -9.09 2.51
CA LEU A 33 6.81 -7.88 3.33
C LEU A 33 5.42 -7.28 3.61
N TYR A 34 4.56 -7.21 2.59
CA TYR A 34 3.18 -6.75 2.75
C TYR A 34 2.38 -7.63 3.69
N THR A 35 2.38 -8.95 3.48
CA THR A 35 1.62 -9.87 4.35
C THR A 35 2.08 -9.82 5.80
N VAL A 36 3.39 -9.69 6.05
CA VAL A 36 3.96 -9.64 7.41
C VAL A 36 3.69 -8.31 8.10
N GLU A 37 4.01 -7.19 7.45
CA GLU A 37 3.82 -5.86 8.07
C GLU A 37 2.33 -5.57 8.28
N ALA A 38 1.46 -5.96 7.33
CA ALA A 38 0.01 -5.76 7.45
C ALA A 38 -0.60 -6.58 8.60
N ALA A 39 -0.19 -7.85 8.74
CA ALA A 39 -0.67 -8.71 9.83
C ALA A 39 -0.28 -8.17 11.22
N VAL A 40 0.88 -7.51 11.34
CA VAL A 40 1.31 -6.92 12.62
C VAL A 40 0.39 -5.78 13.06
N GLU A 41 -0.13 -4.99 12.13
CA GLU A 41 -0.99 -3.83 12.44
C GLU A 41 -2.49 -4.07 12.16
N GLY A 42 -2.87 -5.30 11.81
CA GLY A 42 -4.27 -5.67 11.54
C GLY A 42 -4.86 -5.02 10.28
N ILE A 43 -4.03 -4.83 9.26
CA ILE A 43 -4.40 -4.25 7.97
C ILE A 43 -4.57 -5.35 6.92
N ASN A 44 -5.55 -5.18 6.02
CA ASN A 44 -5.75 -6.12 4.91
C ASN A 44 -4.57 -6.01 3.93
N SER A 45 -3.77 -7.08 3.81
CA SER A 45 -2.60 -7.11 2.92
C SER A 45 -2.97 -7.02 1.44
N ASP A 46 -4.10 -7.58 1.03
CA ASP A 46 -4.55 -7.59 -0.36
C ASP A 46 -4.88 -6.17 -0.82
N VAL A 47 -5.57 -5.40 0.04
CA VAL A 47 -5.88 -3.98 -0.20
C VAL A 47 -4.60 -3.16 -0.28
N ALA A 48 -3.69 -3.32 0.68
CA ALA A 48 -2.41 -2.59 0.69
C ALA A 48 -1.54 -2.92 -0.53
N PHE A 49 -1.50 -4.19 -0.96
CA PHE A 49 -0.77 -4.62 -2.15
C PHE A 49 -1.45 -4.13 -3.44
N ALA A 50 -2.78 -4.11 -3.50
CA ALA A 50 -3.53 -3.54 -4.62
C ALA A 50 -3.30 -2.03 -4.76
N GLN A 51 -3.30 -1.29 -3.64
CA GLN A 51 -2.91 0.12 -3.61
C GLN A 51 -1.49 0.31 -4.10
N MET A 52 -0.52 -0.50 -3.64
CA MET A 52 0.86 -0.42 -4.12
C MET A 52 0.95 -0.60 -5.64
N CYS A 53 0.27 -1.61 -6.19
CA CYS A 53 0.23 -1.83 -7.63
C CYS A 53 -0.31 -0.60 -8.38
N LEU A 54 -1.35 0.04 -7.83
CA LEU A 54 -1.95 1.24 -8.41
C LEU A 54 -1.02 2.46 -8.32
N GLU A 55 -0.50 2.76 -7.14
CA GLU A 55 0.30 3.95 -6.84
C GLU A 55 1.66 3.94 -7.56
N THR A 56 2.27 2.75 -7.67
CA THR A 56 3.60 2.59 -8.30
C THR A 56 3.51 2.21 -9.77
N GLY A 57 2.33 1.90 -10.29
CA GLY A 57 2.17 1.29 -11.61
C GLY A 57 2.91 -0.05 -11.70
N TYR A 58 2.72 -0.94 -10.72
CA TYR A 58 3.41 -2.23 -10.59
C TYR A 58 4.94 -2.06 -10.56
N LEU A 59 5.41 -1.26 -9.60
CA LEU A 59 6.82 -0.88 -9.40
C LEU A 59 7.48 -0.27 -10.65
N ARG A 60 6.70 0.23 -11.63
CA ARG A 60 7.27 0.96 -12.76
C ARG A 60 7.79 2.32 -12.33
N PHE A 61 7.06 2.94 -11.40
CA PHE A 61 7.14 4.35 -11.10
C PHE A 61 6.96 5.20 -12.39
N GLY A 62 6.87 6.52 -12.28
CA GLY A 62 6.55 7.37 -13.42
C GLY A 62 5.89 8.70 -13.07
N GLY A 63 5.58 8.89 -11.78
CA GLY A 63 5.27 10.18 -11.20
C GLY A 63 6.49 10.81 -10.53
N LEU A 64 6.25 11.52 -9.44
CA LEU A 64 7.28 12.21 -8.66
C LEU A 64 8.21 11.25 -7.90
N VAL A 65 7.62 10.16 -7.36
CA VAL A 65 8.34 9.15 -6.58
C VAL A 65 9.18 8.26 -7.48
N GLN A 66 10.45 8.07 -7.11
CA GLN A 66 11.40 7.20 -7.80
C GLN A 66 11.53 5.84 -7.08
N PRO A 67 11.96 4.77 -7.77
CA PRO A 67 12.12 3.44 -7.17
C PRO A 67 12.99 3.44 -5.90
N GLU A 68 14.09 4.17 -5.90
CA GLU A 68 15.04 4.28 -4.79
C GLU A 68 14.47 4.98 -3.55
N PHE A 69 13.28 5.57 -3.62
CA PHE A 69 12.64 6.18 -2.46
C PHE A 69 11.95 5.14 -1.55
N HIS A 70 11.75 3.91 -2.05
CA HIS A 70 10.95 2.87 -1.39
C HIS A 70 9.59 3.38 -0.89
N ASN A 71 8.99 4.33 -1.61
CA ASN A 71 7.71 4.94 -1.25
C ASN A 71 6.60 4.35 -2.12
N TYR A 72 5.99 3.27 -1.62
CA TYR A 72 5.07 2.44 -2.40
C TYR A 72 3.63 2.93 -2.40
N CYS A 73 3.36 4.08 -1.80
CA CYS A 73 2.00 4.58 -1.59
C CYS A 73 1.85 6.09 -1.87
N GLY A 74 2.88 6.71 -2.45
CA GLY A 74 2.86 8.14 -2.82
C GLY A 74 2.95 9.08 -1.62
N LEU A 75 3.43 8.61 -0.48
CA LEU A 75 3.39 9.35 0.77
C LEU A 75 4.15 10.67 0.66
N GLY A 76 3.45 11.78 0.88
CA GLY A 76 4.03 13.12 0.86
C GLY A 76 4.47 13.62 -0.51
N ALA A 77 4.16 12.91 -1.60
CA ALA A 77 4.44 13.37 -2.95
C ALA A 77 3.40 14.43 -3.36
N MET A 78 3.83 15.67 -3.60
CA MET A 78 2.93 16.79 -3.92
C MET A 78 3.28 17.47 -5.24
N ASP A 79 4.56 17.79 -5.44
CA ASP A 79 5.08 18.48 -6.62
C ASP A 79 6.59 18.17 -6.81
N ALA A 80 7.23 18.79 -7.79
CA ALA A 80 8.64 18.54 -8.10
C ALA A 80 9.58 18.96 -6.96
N GLU A 81 9.20 19.98 -6.19
CA GLU A 81 9.93 20.47 -5.03
C GLU A 81 9.72 19.58 -3.78
N ASN A 82 8.59 18.84 -3.74
CA ASN A 82 8.21 17.93 -2.67
C ASN A 82 7.88 16.54 -3.26
N PRO A 83 8.89 15.79 -3.72
CA PRO A 83 8.67 14.60 -4.55
C PRO A 83 8.19 13.36 -3.77
N GLY A 84 8.22 13.41 -2.44
CA GLY A 84 7.74 12.34 -1.55
C GLY A 84 8.71 12.01 -0.42
N CYS A 85 8.24 11.21 0.54
CA CYS A 85 9.07 10.60 1.57
C CYS A 85 10.03 9.57 0.96
N ILE A 86 11.20 9.40 1.61
CA ILE A 86 12.24 8.43 1.24
C ILE A 86 12.46 7.51 2.44
N PHE A 87 12.45 6.20 2.19
CA PHE A 87 12.69 5.18 3.20
C PHE A 87 13.94 4.36 2.87
N GLU A 88 14.71 4.00 3.90
CA GLU A 88 16.02 3.37 3.72
C GLU A 88 15.94 1.98 3.06
N THR A 89 14.87 1.22 3.33
CA THR A 89 14.69 -0.14 2.83
C THR A 89 13.26 -0.36 2.34
N GLU A 90 13.08 -1.38 1.51
CA GLU A 90 11.76 -1.83 1.07
C GLU A 90 10.84 -2.12 2.25
N GLN A 91 11.34 -2.81 3.28
CA GLN A 91 10.57 -3.11 4.49
C GLN A 91 10.08 -1.85 5.20
N LEU A 92 10.93 -0.82 5.32
CA LEU A 92 10.52 0.44 5.96
C LEU A 92 9.49 1.19 5.10
N GLY A 93 9.63 1.13 3.78
CA GLY A 93 8.64 1.65 2.84
C GLY A 93 7.27 0.98 2.96
N VAL A 94 7.25 -0.36 3.00
CA VAL A 94 6.03 -1.14 3.22
C VAL A 94 5.43 -0.83 4.59
N ARG A 95 6.25 -0.80 5.66
CA ARG A 95 5.79 -0.44 7.00
C ARG A 95 5.15 0.95 7.04
N ALA A 96 5.77 1.95 6.41
CA ALA A 96 5.19 3.30 6.35
C ALA A 96 3.83 3.31 5.64
N HIS A 97 3.67 2.55 4.56
CA HIS A 97 2.39 2.40 3.89
C HIS A 97 1.33 1.75 4.80
N ILE A 98 1.66 0.64 5.45
CA ILE A 98 0.74 -0.04 6.38
C ILE A 98 0.34 0.87 7.54
N GLN A 99 1.30 1.60 8.12
CA GLN A 99 1.01 2.59 9.17
C GLN A 99 0.12 3.71 8.66
N HIS A 100 0.28 4.16 7.42
CA HIS A 100 -0.59 5.18 6.83
C HIS A 100 -2.04 4.70 6.71
N LEU A 101 -2.24 3.44 6.27
CA LEU A 101 -3.56 2.82 6.23
C LEU A 101 -4.15 2.66 7.62
N GLN A 102 -3.33 2.21 8.58
CA GLN A 102 -3.73 2.10 9.97
C GLN A 102 -4.20 3.46 10.50
N ALA A 103 -3.50 4.55 10.18
CA ALA A 103 -3.86 5.88 10.67
C ALA A 103 -5.22 6.37 10.16
N TYR A 104 -5.65 5.92 8.97
CA TYR A 104 -7.01 6.14 8.47
C TYR A 104 -8.05 5.20 9.11
N ALA A 105 -7.61 4.06 9.63
CA ALA A 105 -8.44 3.02 10.26
C ALA A 105 -8.58 3.20 11.78
N THR A 106 -8.17 4.35 12.34
CA THR A 106 -8.34 4.67 13.76
C THR A 106 -8.79 6.12 13.97
N HIS A 107 -9.51 6.36 15.06
CA HIS A 107 -9.92 7.69 15.51
C HIS A 107 -8.98 8.32 16.55
N GLU A 108 -8.07 7.53 17.10
CA GLU A 108 -7.17 7.91 18.18
C GLU A 108 -5.75 7.51 17.84
N ASP A 109 -4.77 8.14 18.49
CA ASP A 109 -3.37 7.73 18.46
C ASP A 109 -3.25 6.30 19.01
N GLN A 110 -3.28 5.31 18.13
CA GLN A 110 -3.01 3.93 18.50
C GLN A 110 -1.52 3.72 18.65
N VAL A 111 -1.15 2.98 19.69
CA VAL A 111 0.21 2.48 19.84
C VAL A 111 0.43 1.44 18.75
N LEU A 112 1.29 1.78 17.80
CA LEU A 112 1.74 0.86 16.76
C LEU A 112 2.50 -0.31 17.39
N ASN A 113 2.37 -1.48 16.79
CA ASN A 113 3.08 -2.67 17.25
C ASN A 113 4.56 -2.63 16.82
N ASN A 114 4.85 -1.97 15.70
CA ASN A 114 6.20 -1.68 15.23
C ASN A 114 6.60 -0.21 15.46
N GLU A 115 7.91 0.08 15.31
CA GLU A 115 8.43 1.45 15.31
C GLU A 115 7.70 2.32 14.28
N LEU A 116 7.34 3.56 14.67
CA LEU A 116 6.71 4.53 13.80
C LEU A 116 7.68 5.01 12.71
N ILE A 117 7.35 4.71 11.45
CA ILE A 117 8.10 5.10 10.25
C ILE A 117 7.34 6.14 9.43
N ASP A 118 6.00 6.09 9.37
CA ASP A 118 5.20 7.08 8.67
C ASP A 118 5.31 8.46 9.35
N PRO A 119 6.00 9.46 8.75
CA PRO A 119 6.14 10.79 9.34
C PRO A 119 4.82 11.57 9.43
N ARG A 120 3.77 11.11 8.74
CA ARG A 120 2.44 11.72 8.68
C ARG A 120 1.43 11.06 9.62
N TYR A 121 1.74 9.92 10.23
CA TYR A 121 0.80 9.11 11.03
C TYR A 121 -0.02 9.93 12.05
N ASN A 122 0.65 10.77 12.84
CA ASN A 122 0.03 11.60 13.89
C ASN A 122 -0.87 12.75 13.37
N TRP A 123 -0.95 12.93 12.05
CA TRP A 123 -1.78 13.95 11.39
C TRP A 123 -2.96 13.35 10.64
N VAL A 124 -2.88 12.07 10.28
CA VAL A 124 -3.83 11.40 9.37
C VAL A 124 -5.17 11.09 10.04
N HIS A 125 -5.15 10.54 11.25
CA HIS A 125 -6.38 10.23 12.01
C HIS A 125 -7.24 11.49 12.29
N LYS A 126 -6.65 12.70 12.15
CA LYS A 126 -7.35 13.99 12.31
C LYS A 126 -8.12 14.43 11.06
N THR A 127 -7.88 13.81 9.90
CA THR A 127 -8.59 14.18 8.67
C THR A 127 -9.93 13.47 8.57
N LYS A 128 -9.93 12.14 8.64
CA LYS A 128 -11.14 11.31 8.51
C LYS A 128 -10.83 9.86 8.82
N TYR A 129 -11.76 9.17 9.46
CA TYR A 129 -11.73 7.72 9.64
C TYR A 129 -12.41 7.01 8.47
N ILE A 130 -11.84 5.87 8.06
CA ILE A 130 -12.24 5.07 6.89
C ILE A 130 -12.38 3.60 7.29
N GLU A 131 -13.54 3.00 7.02
CA GLU A 131 -13.78 1.56 7.22
C GLU A 131 -13.83 0.76 5.92
N THR A 132 -13.97 1.43 4.77
CA THR A 132 -14.23 0.80 3.48
C THR A 132 -13.32 1.34 2.39
N ILE A 133 -13.14 0.58 1.31
CA ILE A 133 -12.32 0.98 0.16
C ILE A 133 -12.89 2.27 -0.47
N GLU A 134 -14.22 2.42 -0.51
CA GLU A 134 -14.88 3.64 -1.01
C GLU A 134 -14.46 4.89 -0.24
N GLY A 135 -14.25 4.76 1.08
CA GLY A 135 -13.83 5.88 1.93
C GLY A 135 -12.41 6.39 1.63
N LEU A 136 -11.57 5.60 0.96
CA LEU A 136 -10.27 6.05 0.45
C LEU A 136 -10.43 7.14 -0.63
N THR A 137 -11.54 7.12 -1.37
CA THR A 137 -11.83 8.16 -2.38
C THR A 137 -12.13 9.49 -1.67
N GLY A 138 -11.40 10.52 -2.07
CA GLY A 138 -11.48 11.87 -1.48
C GLY A 138 -10.77 12.01 -0.13
N THR A 139 -10.21 10.93 0.42
CA THR A 139 -9.45 10.97 1.68
C THR A 139 -7.99 10.62 1.47
N TRP A 140 -7.71 9.48 0.82
CA TRP A 140 -6.38 9.07 0.40
C TRP A 140 -5.97 9.77 -0.88
N ALA A 141 -6.83 9.69 -1.90
CA ALA A 141 -6.62 10.30 -3.21
C ALA A 141 -7.84 11.11 -3.66
N THR A 142 -7.62 12.19 -4.39
CA THR A 142 -8.69 13.06 -4.92
C THR A 142 -9.38 12.49 -6.16
N ASP A 143 -8.83 11.44 -6.76
CA ASP A 143 -9.41 10.77 -7.92
C ASP A 143 -10.78 10.17 -7.56
N PRO A 144 -11.88 10.57 -8.23
CA PRO A 144 -13.22 10.04 -7.93
C PRO A 144 -13.38 8.54 -8.23
N ASN A 145 -12.46 7.93 -8.99
CA ASN A 145 -12.49 6.50 -9.30
C ASN A 145 -11.47 5.69 -8.48
N TYR A 146 -10.86 6.26 -7.44
CA TYR A 146 -9.77 5.63 -6.71
C TYR A 146 -10.17 4.26 -6.14
N ALA A 147 -11.28 4.21 -5.39
CA ALA A 147 -11.79 2.96 -4.82
C ALA A 147 -12.09 1.90 -5.90
N VAL A 148 -12.77 2.31 -6.98
CA VAL A 148 -13.11 1.42 -8.11
C VAL A 148 -11.85 0.82 -8.75
N LYS A 149 -10.75 1.57 -8.84
CA LYS A 149 -9.48 1.05 -9.35
C LYS A 149 -8.88 -0.01 -8.44
N ILE A 150 -8.93 0.18 -7.12
CA ILE A 150 -8.48 -0.80 -6.13
C ILE A 150 -9.35 -2.06 -6.22
N GLU A 151 -10.67 -1.91 -6.20
CA GLU A 151 -11.63 -3.02 -6.33
C GLU A 151 -11.39 -3.82 -7.61
N ASN A 152 -11.15 -3.16 -8.74
CA ASN A 152 -10.84 -3.85 -9.99
C ASN A 152 -9.52 -4.62 -9.94
N ILE A 153 -8.53 -4.15 -9.17
CA ILE A 153 -7.29 -4.90 -8.95
C ILE A 153 -7.57 -6.13 -8.07
N LEU A 154 -8.28 -5.95 -6.95
CA LEU A 154 -8.66 -7.02 -6.03
C LEU A 154 -9.48 -8.12 -6.73
N SER A 155 -10.50 -7.76 -7.50
CA SER A 155 -11.31 -8.73 -8.26
C SER A 155 -10.46 -9.58 -9.20
N ARG A 156 -9.48 -8.96 -9.90
CA ARG A 156 -8.58 -9.70 -10.79
C ARG A 156 -7.60 -10.59 -10.03
N MET A 157 -7.17 -10.20 -8.82
CA MET A 157 -6.37 -11.06 -7.95
C MET A 157 -7.18 -12.30 -7.53
N GLU A 158 -8.44 -12.11 -7.11
CA GLU A 158 -9.33 -13.21 -6.70
C GLU A 158 -9.69 -14.15 -7.87
N GLU A 159 -9.89 -13.61 -9.08
CA GLU A 159 -10.18 -14.40 -10.29
C GLU A 159 -9.03 -15.33 -10.70
N MET A 160 -7.77 -14.97 -10.42
CA MET A 160 -6.61 -15.81 -10.76
C MET A 160 -6.43 -17.04 -9.87
N ILE A 161 -7.19 -17.13 -8.78
CA ILE A 161 -7.03 -18.13 -7.72
C ILE A 161 -8.14 -19.19 -7.76
N ASN A 162 -9.25 -18.88 -8.45
CA ASN A 162 -10.38 -19.79 -8.67
C ASN A 162 -10.21 -20.59 -9.96
#